data_AF-A0A371P248-F1
#
_entry.id   AF-A0A371P248-F1
#
_cell.length_a   1.000
_cell.length_b   1.000
_cell.length_c   1.000
_cell.angle_alpha   90.00
_cell.angle_beta   90.00
_cell.angle_gamma   90.00
#
_symmetry.space_group_name_H-M   'P 1'
#
loop_
_entity.id
_entity.type
_entity.pdbx_description
1 polymer ?
#
loop_
_entity_poly.entity_id
_entity_poly.type
_entity_poly.pdbx_seq_one_letter_code
_entity_poly.pdbx_strand_id
1 'polypeptide(L)'
;MDEERQRIEQLKSGDETALAWLMERYGSDVLRTAALLLKDRYWAEDVSQETFLTAFRKAYQYRGDGTLRGWLLRIAINLCRSKMRLASWRRLFLRESVDVDQGLDGNAAWPDSLEPGSASWMNRMTLREEIGRMPLIYREVIVLYYFHEMSTAEIAAVLEESEGTVKSKLHRARKRLKLQLEEGGWEYESSWGG
;
A
#
# COMPACT_ATOMS: atom_id res chain seq x y z
N MET A 1 -20.20 5.74 -12.85
CA MET A 1 -20.39 4.32 -13.25
C MET A 1 -20.23 4.13 -14.74
N ASP A 2 -20.83 5.00 -15.57
CA ASP A 2 -20.73 4.88 -17.03
C ASP A 2 -19.34 5.25 -17.58
N GLU A 3 -18.71 6.30 -17.04
CA GLU A 3 -17.35 6.69 -17.41
C GLU A 3 -16.33 5.58 -17.12
N GLU A 4 -16.36 5.00 -15.92
CA GLU A 4 -15.42 3.93 -15.54
C GLU A 4 -15.58 2.68 -16.41
N ARG A 5 -16.82 2.29 -16.73
CA ARG A 5 -17.10 1.18 -17.66
C ARG A 5 -16.56 1.46 -19.05
N GLN A 6 -16.76 2.67 -19.57
CA GLN A 6 -16.23 3.08 -20.86
C GLN A 6 -14.69 3.02 -20.88
N ARG A 7 -14.04 3.51 -19.82
CA ARG A 7 -12.58 3.48 -19.67
C ARG A 7 -12.04 2.04 -19.59
N ILE A 8 -12.75 1.14 -18.93
CA ILE A 8 -12.40 -0.28 -18.89
C ILE A 8 -12.49 -0.92 -20.28
N GLU A 9 -13.53 -0.63 -21.06
CA GLU A 9 -13.63 -1.17 -22.42
C GLU A 9 -12.54 -0.61 -23.34
N GLN A 10 -12.20 0.68 -23.20
CA GLN A 10 -11.06 1.29 -23.89
C GLN A 10 -9.72 0.63 -23.51
N LEU A 11 -9.50 0.36 -22.20
CA LEU A 11 -8.34 -0.41 -21.73
C LEU A 11 -8.28 -1.80 -22.36
N LYS A 12 -9.42 -2.50 -22.47
CA LYS A 12 -9.49 -3.83 -23.09
C LYS A 12 -9.17 -3.80 -24.58
N SER A 13 -9.49 -2.71 -25.27
CA SER A 13 -9.12 -2.51 -26.68
C SER A 13 -7.68 -2.02 -26.89
N GLY A 14 -6.92 -1.78 -25.81
CA GLY A 14 -5.55 -1.29 -25.88
C GLY A 14 -5.43 0.20 -26.14
N ASP A 15 -6.45 1.00 -25.80
CA ASP A 15 -6.43 2.46 -25.94
C ASP A 15 -5.58 3.09 -24.82
N GLU A 16 -4.46 3.71 -25.21
CA GLU A 16 -3.51 4.36 -24.30
C GLU A 16 -4.13 5.55 -23.55
N THR A 17 -5.18 6.18 -24.09
CA THR A 17 -5.87 7.28 -23.38
C THR A 17 -6.56 6.80 -22.11
N ALA A 18 -6.99 5.54 -22.08
CA ALA A 18 -7.59 4.94 -20.90
C ALA A 18 -6.54 4.57 -19.84
N LEU A 19 -5.31 4.27 -20.25
CA LEU A 19 -4.17 4.11 -19.33
C LEU A 19 -3.83 5.42 -18.63
N ALA A 20 -3.76 6.52 -19.39
CA ALA A 20 -3.52 7.85 -18.82
C ALA A 20 -4.60 8.23 -17.78
N TRP A 21 -5.87 7.98 -18.09
CA TRP A 21 -6.98 8.19 -17.15
C TRP A 21 -6.85 7.34 -15.88
N LEU A 22 -6.42 6.07 -16.01
CA LEU A 22 -6.17 5.19 -14.86
C LEU A 22 -5.09 5.75 -13.95
N MET A 23 -3.99 6.22 -14.53
CA MET A 23 -2.85 6.79 -13.80
C MET A 23 -3.23 8.10 -13.11
N GLU A 24 -3.97 8.97 -13.78
CA GLU A 24 -4.45 10.22 -13.19
C GLU A 24 -5.40 9.96 -12.02
N ARG A 25 -6.32 9.00 -12.17
CA ARG A 25 -7.35 8.73 -11.16
C ARG A 25 -6.85 7.92 -9.96
N TYR A 26 -5.98 6.95 -10.19
CA TYR A 26 -5.58 5.95 -9.17
C TYR A 26 -4.08 5.97 -8.85
N GLY A 27 -3.29 6.82 -9.51
CA GLY A 27 -1.84 6.91 -9.33
C GLY A 27 -1.42 7.14 -7.88
N SER A 28 -2.08 8.10 -7.20
CA SER A 28 -1.78 8.41 -5.79
C SER A 28 -2.10 7.24 -4.86
N ASP A 29 -3.21 6.52 -5.08
CA ASP A 29 -3.58 5.35 -4.28
C ASP A 29 -2.56 4.22 -4.43
N VAL A 30 -2.18 3.91 -5.67
CA VAL A 30 -1.22 2.85 -5.98
C VAL A 30 0.16 3.19 -5.42
N LEU A 31 0.66 4.41 -5.66
CA LEU A 31 1.97 4.85 -5.18
C LEU A 31 2.02 4.88 -3.65
N ARG A 32 0.98 5.42 -2.99
CA ARG A 32 0.90 5.45 -1.52
C ARG A 32 0.90 4.04 -0.94
N THR A 33 0.16 3.11 -1.55
CA THR A 33 0.16 1.70 -1.16
C THR A 33 1.55 1.11 -1.25
N ALA A 34 2.19 1.23 -2.42
CA ALA A 34 3.52 0.66 -2.65
C ALA A 34 4.56 1.25 -1.70
N ALA A 35 4.52 2.55 -1.44
CA ALA A 35 5.42 3.23 -0.50
C ALA A 35 5.28 2.71 0.94
N LEU A 36 4.04 2.58 1.42
CA LEU A 36 3.76 2.06 2.77
C LEU A 36 4.15 0.59 2.93
N LEU A 37 4.09 -0.20 1.86
CA LEU A 37 4.46 -1.62 1.89
C LEU A 37 5.96 -1.85 1.73
N LEU A 38 6.63 -1.13 0.82
CA LEU A 38 8.03 -1.39 0.45
C LEU A 38 9.04 -0.60 1.27
N LYS A 39 8.65 0.56 1.83
CA LYS A 39 9.53 1.49 2.55
C LYS A 39 10.70 2.03 1.72
N ASP A 40 10.56 2.04 0.40
CA ASP A 40 11.56 2.55 -0.51
C ASP A 40 10.84 3.23 -1.68
N ARG A 41 11.24 4.47 -1.95
CA ARG A 41 10.63 5.32 -2.98
C ARG A 41 10.85 4.80 -4.38
N TYR A 42 12.07 4.40 -4.71
CA TYR A 42 12.39 3.91 -6.04
C TYR A 42 11.64 2.60 -6.33
N TRP A 43 11.59 1.69 -5.35
CA TRP A 43 10.78 0.48 -5.50
C TRP A 43 9.28 0.77 -5.57
N ALA A 44 8.78 1.79 -4.84
CA ALA A 44 7.39 2.17 -4.89
C ALA A 44 6.99 2.79 -6.24
N GLU A 45 7.83 3.67 -6.80
CA GLU A 45 7.63 4.25 -8.13
C GLU A 45 7.67 3.17 -9.22
N ASP A 46 8.64 2.25 -9.17
CA ASP A 46 8.75 1.10 -10.09
C ASP A 46 7.51 0.19 -10.00
N VAL A 47 7.09 -0.19 -8.79
CA VAL A 47 5.87 -1.00 -8.59
C VAL A 47 4.62 -0.27 -9.05
N SER A 48 4.54 1.06 -8.84
CA SER A 48 3.41 1.85 -9.31
C SER A 48 3.30 1.82 -10.84
N GLN A 49 4.40 2.06 -11.55
CA GLN A 49 4.43 1.99 -13.00
C GLN A 49 4.07 0.58 -13.51
N GLU A 50 4.71 -0.46 -12.95
CA GLU A 50 4.45 -1.85 -13.32
C GLU A 50 3.00 -2.28 -13.01
N THR A 51 2.36 -1.68 -12.00
CA THR A 51 0.94 -1.91 -11.69
C THR A 51 0.06 -1.48 -12.86
N PHE A 52 0.25 -0.26 -13.38
CA PHE A 52 -0.55 0.25 -14.49
C PHE A 52 -0.25 -0.48 -15.80
N LEU A 53 1.01 -0.82 -16.07
CA LEU A 53 1.38 -1.65 -17.22
C LEU A 53 0.76 -3.05 -17.13
N THR A 54 0.77 -3.65 -15.94
CA THR A 54 0.13 -4.96 -15.70
C THR A 54 -1.38 -4.87 -15.87
N ALA A 55 -2.00 -3.80 -15.35
CA ALA A 55 -3.43 -3.55 -15.50
C ALA A 55 -3.82 -3.41 -16.98
N PHE A 56 -3.07 -2.63 -17.75
CA PHE A 56 -3.27 -2.50 -19.20
C PHE A 56 -3.16 -3.85 -19.91
N ARG A 57 -2.07 -4.60 -19.67
CA ARG A 57 -1.84 -5.92 -20.26
C ARG A 57 -2.90 -6.95 -19.86
N LYS A 58 -3.50 -6.84 -18.68
CA LYS A 58 -4.47 -7.80 -18.16
C LYS A 58 -5.90 -7.26 -18.13
N ALA A 59 -6.18 -6.13 -18.78
CA ALA A 59 -7.50 -5.51 -18.78
C ALA A 59 -8.60 -6.45 -19.28
N TYR A 60 -8.29 -7.31 -20.26
CA TYR A 60 -9.22 -8.33 -20.78
C TYR A 60 -9.63 -9.38 -19.74
N GLN A 61 -8.84 -9.57 -18.67
CA GLN A 61 -9.16 -10.49 -17.57
C GLN A 61 -10.04 -9.84 -16.49
N TYR A 62 -10.23 -8.52 -16.55
CA TYR A 62 -11.07 -7.81 -15.58
C TYR A 62 -12.55 -8.12 -15.83
N ARG A 63 -13.15 -8.87 -14.90
CA ARG A 63 -14.54 -9.34 -14.97
C ARG A 63 -15.55 -8.37 -14.33
N GLY A 64 -15.09 -7.31 -13.68
CA GLY A 64 -15.96 -6.41 -12.90
C GLY A 64 -16.33 -6.95 -11.52
N ASP A 65 -15.61 -7.97 -11.04
CA ASP A 65 -15.78 -8.50 -9.68
C ASP A 65 -15.15 -7.51 -8.67
N GLY A 66 -15.98 -6.63 -8.10
CA GLY A 66 -15.55 -5.57 -7.19
C GLY A 66 -15.27 -4.23 -7.88
N THR A 67 -14.50 -3.36 -7.23
CA THR A 67 -14.17 -2.02 -7.75
C THR A 67 -12.87 -2.05 -8.56
N LEU A 68 -12.76 -1.18 -9.57
CA LEU A 68 -11.53 -1.01 -10.34
C LEU A 68 -10.33 -0.64 -9.44
N ARG A 69 -10.58 0.22 -8.44
CA ARG A 69 -9.62 0.56 -7.39
C ARG A 69 -9.12 -0.69 -6.64
N GLY A 70 -10.02 -1.55 -6.18
CA GLY A 70 -9.67 -2.78 -5.48
C GLY A 70 -8.83 -3.73 -6.35
N TRP A 71 -9.15 -3.83 -7.64
CA TRP A 71 -8.37 -4.63 -8.59
C TRP A 71 -6.95 -4.07 -8.80
N LEU A 72 -6.80 -2.76 -8.94
CA LEU A 72 -5.48 -2.10 -9.03
C LEU A 72 -4.65 -2.29 -7.76
N LEU A 73 -5.27 -2.11 -6.58
CA LEU A 73 -4.61 -2.35 -5.29
C LEU A 73 -4.17 -3.82 -5.14
N ARG A 74 -4.97 -4.78 -5.62
CA ARG A 74 -4.56 -6.20 -5.65
C ARG A 74 -3.30 -6.41 -6.50
N ILE A 75 -3.25 -5.83 -7.70
CA ILE A 75 -2.08 -5.92 -8.58
C ILE A 75 -0.85 -5.32 -7.86
N ALA A 76 -0.98 -4.11 -7.31
CA ALA A 76 0.10 -3.43 -6.61
C ALA A 76 0.63 -4.24 -5.41
N ILE A 77 -0.26 -4.79 -4.58
CA ILE A 77 0.10 -5.62 -3.42
C ILE A 77 0.85 -6.88 -3.86
N ASN A 78 0.38 -7.54 -4.93
CA ASN A 78 1.04 -8.74 -5.46
C ASN A 78 2.44 -8.44 -6.01
N LEU A 79 2.63 -7.29 -6.67
CA LEU A 79 3.94 -6.83 -7.09
C LEU A 79 4.84 -6.51 -5.89
N CYS A 80 4.32 -5.85 -4.85
CA CYS A 80 5.06 -5.58 -3.62
C CYS A 80 5.53 -6.89 -2.94
N ARG A 81 4.63 -7.87 -2.81
CA ARG A 81 4.93 -9.22 -2.28
C ARG A 81 6.05 -9.89 -3.08
N SER A 82 5.99 -9.81 -4.41
CA SER A 82 7.00 -10.38 -5.31
C SER A 82 8.38 -9.75 -5.10
N LYS A 83 8.44 -8.41 -5.08
CA LYS A 83 9.68 -7.66 -4.84
C LYS A 83 10.28 -7.97 -3.46
N MET A 84 9.48 -8.00 -2.41
CA MET A 84 9.95 -8.32 -1.06
C MET A 84 10.45 -9.78 -0.93
N ARG A 85 9.80 -10.72 -1.62
CA ARG A 85 10.25 -12.12 -1.66
C ARG A 85 11.62 -12.23 -2.33
N LEU A 86 11.80 -11.56 -3.47
CA LEU A 86 13.08 -11.54 -4.19
C LEU A 86 14.19 -10.91 -3.34
N ALA A 87 13.92 -9.79 -2.66
CA ALA A 87 14.88 -9.16 -1.76
C ALA A 87 15.26 -10.07 -0.58
N SER A 88 14.30 -10.83 -0.05
CA SER A 88 14.54 -11.80 1.02
C SER A 88 15.41 -12.96 0.55
N TRP A 89 15.17 -13.49 -0.65
CA TRP A 89 16.03 -14.53 -1.24
C TRP A 89 17.44 -14.01 -1.53
N ARG A 90 17.59 -12.80 -2.07
CA ARG A 90 18.92 -12.21 -2.28
C ARG A 90 19.72 -12.12 -0.98
N ARG A 91 19.11 -11.68 0.12
CA ARG A 91 19.75 -11.67 1.45
C ARG A 91 20.18 -13.06 1.93
N LEU A 92 19.35 -14.08 1.70
CA LEU A 92 19.66 -15.46 2.11
C LEU A 92 20.79 -16.09 1.27
N PHE A 93 20.80 -15.85 -0.05
CA PHE A 93 21.73 -16.53 -0.96
C PHE A 93 23.05 -15.80 -1.19
N LEU A 94 23.09 -14.46 -1.09
CA LEU A 94 24.31 -13.70 -1.36
C LEU A 94 25.18 -13.44 -0.13
N ARG A 95 24.73 -13.77 1.10
CA ARG A 95 25.44 -13.44 2.36
C ARG A 95 25.91 -11.98 2.46
N GLU A 96 25.38 -11.11 1.60
CA GLU A 96 25.69 -9.71 1.57
C GLU A 96 24.79 -9.08 2.63
N SER A 97 25.41 -8.67 3.73
CA SER A 97 24.84 -7.72 4.68
C SER A 97 24.66 -6.40 3.95
N VAL A 98 23.72 -6.34 3.01
CA VAL A 98 23.15 -5.08 2.60
C VAL A 98 22.30 -4.68 3.79
N ASP A 99 22.90 -3.91 4.70
CA ASP A 99 22.17 -3.00 5.56
C ASP A 99 21.29 -2.20 4.62
N VAL A 100 20.04 -2.63 4.48
CA VAL A 100 18.97 -1.72 4.05
C VAL A 100 18.60 -0.90 5.28
N ASP A 101 19.61 -0.28 5.88
CA ASP A 101 19.50 1.04 6.46
C ASP A 101 19.64 2.03 5.30
N GLN A 102 18.72 1.92 4.33
CA GLN A 102 18.37 3.13 3.59
C GLN A 102 17.50 3.90 4.57
N GLY A 103 18.20 4.68 5.37
CA GLY A 103 17.62 5.73 6.17
C GLY A 103 16.59 6.45 5.31
N LEU A 104 15.45 6.72 5.92
CA LEU A 104 14.49 7.65 5.38
C LEU A 104 15.27 8.89 4.97
N ASP A 105 15.43 9.13 3.67
CA ASP A 105 15.69 10.48 3.20
C ASP A 105 14.45 11.27 3.62
N GLY A 106 14.52 11.84 4.83
CA GLY A 106 13.44 12.50 5.55
C GLY A 106 12.87 13.73 4.83
N ASN A 107 13.30 13.99 3.60
CA ASN A 107 12.99 15.16 2.80
C ASN A 107 12.41 14.87 1.41
N ALA A 108 12.19 13.61 1.02
CA ALA A 108 11.44 13.35 -0.21
C ALA A 108 9.95 13.62 0.07
N ALA A 109 9.43 14.77 -0.39
CA ALA A 109 8.03 15.13 -0.28
C ALA A 109 7.12 14.03 -0.88
N TRP A 110 6.58 13.21 0.01
CA TRP A 110 5.50 12.27 -0.27
C TRP A 110 4.18 13.05 -0.39
N PRO A 111 3.16 12.54 -1.10
CA PRO A 111 1.97 13.32 -1.53
C PRO A 111 1.12 13.97 -0.43
N ASP A 112 1.46 13.78 0.85
CA ASP A 112 0.84 14.43 2.01
C ASP A 112 1.85 15.29 2.79
N SER A 113 2.74 16.02 2.11
CA SER A 113 3.83 16.76 2.76
C SER A 113 3.30 17.88 3.66
N LEU A 114 3.14 17.57 4.95
CA LEU A 114 3.05 18.56 6.02
C LEU A 114 4.38 19.30 6.15
N GLU A 115 4.33 20.50 6.75
CA GLU A 115 5.54 21.25 7.08
C GLU A 115 6.50 20.38 7.91
N PRO A 116 7.74 20.15 7.40
CA PRO A 116 8.77 19.44 8.14
C PRO A 116 9.00 20.08 9.51
N GLY A 117 9.08 19.26 10.57
CA GLY A 117 9.32 19.75 11.93
C GLY A 117 8.07 20.07 12.76
N SER A 118 6.86 19.99 12.19
CA SER A 118 5.63 20.06 12.99
C SER A 118 5.41 18.79 13.83
N ALA A 119 4.74 18.91 14.98
CA ALA A 119 4.38 17.74 15.81
C ALA A 119 3.52 16.72 15.04
N SER A 120 2.63 17.19 14.16
CA SER A 120 1.83 16.35 13.27
C SER A 120 2.69 15.60 12.23
N TRP A 121 3.73 16.27 11.70
CA TRP A 121 4.71 15.64 10.80
C TRP A 121 5.52 14.56 11.51
N MET A 122 6.02 14.83 12.72
CA MET A 122 6.74 13.84 13.55
C MET A 122 5.85 12.63 13.86
N ASN A 123 4.62 12.87 14.32
CA ASN A 123 3.65 11.82 14.63
C ASN A 123 3.34 10.93 13.41
N ARG A 124 3.18 11.53 12.23
CA ARG A 124 2.97 10.76 10.99
C ARG A 124 4.22 10.01 10.55
N MET A 125 5.42 10.56 10.75
CA MET A 125 6.67 9.87 10.47
C MET A 125 6.82 8.64 11.37
N THR A 126 6.64 8.80 12.68
CA THR A 126 6.67 7.69 13.65
C THR A 126 5.65 6.61 13.29
N LEU A 127 4.42 6.99 12.96
CA LEU A 127 3.40 6.03 12.55
C LEU A 127 3.81 5.24 11.29
N ARG A 128 4.38 5.90 10.28
CA ARG A 128 4.85 5.25 9.04
C ARG A 128 6.01 4.31 9.31
N GLU A 129 6.96 4.71 10.14
CA GLU A 129 8.08 3.88 10.57
C GLU A 129 7.58 2.61 11.27
N GLU A 130 6.65 2.75 12.21
CA GLU A 130 6.11 1.63 12.96
C GLU A 130 5.30 0.67 12.09
N ILE A 131 4.46 1.20 11.18
CA ILE A 131 3.81 0.38 10.15
C ILE A 131 4.87 -0.38 9.34
N GLY A 132 5.93 0.30 8.91
CA GLY A 132 7.01 -0.32 8.16
C GLY A 132 7.75 -1.45 8.90
N ARG A 133 7.80 -1.42 10.23
CA ARG A 133 8.44 -2.47 11.05
C ARG A 133 7.56 -3.72 11.21
N MET A 134 6.26 -3.64 10.88
CA MET A 134 5.36 -4.79 10.97
C MET A 134 5.66 -5.84 9.88
N PRO A 135 5.33 -7.13 10.08
CA PRO A 135 5.28 -8.09 8.98
C PRO A 135 4.34 -7.65 7.84
N LEU A 136 4.70 -7.94 6.58
CA LEU A 136 3.97 -7.47 5.39
C LEU A 136 2.46 -7.78 5.45
N ILE A 137 2.10 -8.98 5.88
CA ILE A 137 0.69 -9.40 6.00
C ILE A 137 -0.16 -8.50 6.93
N TYR A 138 0.48 -7.82 7.88
CA TYR A 138 -0.19 -6.90 8.79
C TYR A 138 -0.17 -5.47 8.25
N ARG A 139 0.88 -5.07 7.53
CA ARG A 139 0.91 -3.80 6.79
C ARG A 139 -0.22 -3.74 5.78
N GLU A 140 -0.41 -4.80 5.00
CA GLU A 140 -1.44 -4.88 3.95
C GLU A 140 -2.84 -4.55 4.50
N VAL A 141 -3.25 -5.20 5.60
CA VAL A 141 -4.58 -4.96 6.18
C VAL A 141 -4.70 -3.59 6.84
N ILE A 142 -3.62 -3.02 7.39
CA ILE A 142 -3.62 -1.66 7.96
C ILE A 142 -3.74 -0.62 6.86
N VAL A 143 -2.97 -0.76 5.78
CA VAL A 143 -2.98 0.16 4.63
C VAL A 143 -4.36 0.15 3.98
N LEU A 144 -4.89 -1.02 3.65
CA LEU A 144 -6.21 -1.11 3.01
C LEU A 144 -7.35 -0.60 3.92
N TYR A 145 -7.29 -0.85 5.22
CA TYR A 145 -8.33 -0.41 6.14
C TYR A 145 -8.28 1.10 6.43
N TYR A 146 -7.11 1.64 6.80
CA TYR A 146 -7.01 3.01 7.30
C TYR A 146 -6.68 4.05 6.22
N PHE A 147 -6.01 3.66 5.13
CA PHE A 147 -5.63 4.60 4.06
C PHE A 147 -6.55 4.51 2.85
N HIS A 148 -7.22 3.37 2.66
CA HIS A 148 -8.19 3.19 1.59
C HIS A 148 -9.63 3.08 2.08
N GLU A 149 -9.87 3.15 3.40
CA GLU A 149 -11.20 3.12 4.03
C GLU A 149 -12.03 1.88 3.62
N MET A 150 -11.35 0.77 3.33
CA MET A 150 -12.00 -0.45 2.86
C MET A 150 -12.58 -1.25 4.04
N SER A 151 -13.78 -1.77 3.85
CA SER A 151 -14.39 -2.74 4.77
C SER A 151 -13.62 -4.06 4.80
N THR A 152 -13.82 -4.85 5.85
CA THR A 152 -13.18 -6.18 5.96
C THR A 152 -13.55 -7.12 4.81
N ALA A 153 -14.76 -6.98 4.27
CA ALA A 153 -15.22 -7.75 3.11
C ALA A 153 -14.51 -7.33 1.83
N GLU A 154 -14.33 -6.03 1.60
CA GLU A 154 -13.60 -5.53 0.43
C GLU A 154 -12.11 -5.88 0.52
N ILE A 155 -11.50 -5.79 1.70
CA ILE A 155 -10.12 -6.21 1.94
C ILE A 155 -9.96 -7.72 1.67
N ALA A 156 -10.92 -8.52 2.12
CA ALA A 156 -10.94 -9.96 1.87
C ALA A 156 -10.97 -10.26 0.36
N ALA A 157 -11.79 -9.53 -0.40
CA ALA A 157 -11.78 -9.60 -1.85
C ALA A 157 -10.41 -9.18 -2.41
N VAL A 158 -9.84 -8.03 -2.03
CA VAL A 158 -8.54 -7.55 -2.55
C VAL A 158 -7.41 -8.54 -2.27
N LEU A 159 -7.33 -9.07 -1.05
CA LEU A 159 -6.24 -9.96 -0.63
C LEU A 159 -6.46 -11.44 -1.01
N GLU A 160 -7.65 -11.78 -1.51
CA GLU A 160 -8.07 -13.15 -1.84
C GLU A 160 -8.05 -14.07 -0.61
N GLU A 161 -8.61 -13.57 0.49
CA GLU A 161 -8.67 -14.25 1.80
C GLU A 161 -10.09 -14.29 2.35
N SER A 162 -10.33 -15.10 3.39
CA SER A 162 -11.62 -15.06 4.10
C SER A 162 -11.75 -13.78 4.92
N GLU A 163 -12.97 -13.26 5.06
CA GLU A 163 -13.23 -12.09 5.92
C GLU A 163 -12.83 -12.34 7.39
N GLY A 164 -13.00 -13.57 7.88
CA GLY A 164 -12.54 -13.97 9.22
C GLY A 164 -11.01 -13.89 9.38
N THR A 165 -10.27 -14.26 8.34
CA THR A 165 -8.80 -14.11 8.28
C THR A 165 -8.40 -12.64 8.35
N VAL A 166 -9.07 -11.79 7.56
CA VAL A 166 -8.82 -10.33 7.55
C VAL A 166 -9.10 -9.70 8.91
N LYS A 167 -10.25 -10.01 9.53
CA LYS A 167 -10.60 -9.54 10.89
C LYS A 167 -9.53 -9.92 11.91
N SER A 168 -9.09 -11.17 11.87
CA SER A 168 -8.05 -11.69 12.76
C SER A 168 -6.69 -11.01 12.53
N LYS A 169 -6.30 -10.79 11.27
CA LYS A 169 -5.08 -10.06 10.91
C LYS A 169 -5.15 -8.61 11.37
N LEU A 170 -6.26 -7.92 11.13
CA LEU A 170 -6.44 -6.52 11.52
C LEU A 170 -6.38 -6.36 13.03
N HIS A 171 -7.01 -7.26 13.79
CA HIS A 171 -6.90 -7.26 15.25
C HIS A 171 -5.45 -7.41 15.73
N ARG A 172 -4.71 -8.40 15.19
CA ARG A 172 -3.30 -8.61 15.52
C ARG A 172 -2.41 -7.44 15.08
N ALA A 173 -2.70 -6.86 13.92
CA ALA A 173 -1.99 -5.71 13.38
C ALA A 173 -2.14 -4.48 14.30
N ARG A 174 -3.37 -4.17 14.73
CA ARG A 174 -3.65 -3.08 15.69
C ARG A 174 -2.95 -3.30 17.02
N LYS A 175 -2.99 -4.51 17.57
CA LYS A 175 -2.30 -4.83 18.84
C LYS A 175 -0.79 -4.62 18.72
N ARG A 176 -0.20 -5.03 17.60
CA ARG A 176 1.23 -4.84 17.33
C ARG A 176 1.59 -3.37 17.19
N LEU A 177 0.82 -2.63 16.39
CA LEU A 177 1.05 -1.21 16.17
C LEU A 177 0.93 -0.41 17.47
N LYS A 178 -0.05 -0.76 18.33
CA LYS A 178 -0.19 -0.16 19.67
C LYS A 178 1.07 -0.37 20.52
N LEU A 179 1.52 -1.62 20.65
CA LEU A 179 2.72 -1.94 21.44
C LEU A 179 3.96 -1.19 20.91
N GLN A 180 4.13 -1.16 19.59
CA GLN A 180 5.21 -0.45 18.91
C GLN A 180 5.22 1.04 19.18
N LEU A 181 4.05 1.69 19.15
CA LEU A 181 3.93 3.11 19.46
C LEU A 181 4.21 3.38 20.94
N GLU A 182 3.67 2.54 21.85
CA GLU A 182 3.94 2.67 23.30
C GLU A 182 5.44 2.51 23.63
N GLU A 183 6.13 1.54 23.01
CA GLU A 183 7.58 1.33 23.16
C GLU A 183 8.40 2.47 22.53
N GLY A 184 7.90 3.10 21.46
CA GLY A 184 8.51 4.24 20.79
C GLY A 184 8.33 5.58 21.50
N GLY A 185 7.76 5.60 22.71
CA GLY A 185 7.54 6.82 23.50
C GLY A 185 6.37 7.68 23.00
N TRP A 186 5.45 7.11 22.23
CA TRP A 186 4.23 7.81 21.81
C TRP A 186 3.26 7.91 23.00
N GLU A 187 3.19 9.07 23.63
CA GLU A 187 2.21 9.34 24.68
C GLU A 187 0.82 9.55 24.06
N TYR A 188 -0.08 8.63 24.37
CA TYR A 188 -1.48 8.70 23.95
C TYR A 188 -2.19 9.80 24.77
N GLU A 189 -2.26 11.03 24.27
CA GLU A 189 -3.19 12.03 24.80
C GLU A 189 -4.60 11.49 24.61
N SER A 190 -5.17 11.02 25.72
CA SER A 190 -6.49 10.38 25.79
C SER A 190 -7.58 11.42 25.59
N SER A 191 -7.77 11.88 24.34
CA SER A 191 -8.90 12.71 23.90
C SER A 191 -9.73 11.95 22.87
N TRP A 192 -10.18 10.76 23.24
CA TRP A 192 -11.32 10.07 22.61
C TRP A 192 -12.20 9.48 23.71
N GLY A 193 -12.74 10.38 24.54
CA GLY A 193 -13.77 10.10 25.51
C GLY A 193 -14.67 11.32 25.61
N GLY A 194 -15.88 11.21 25.04
CA GLY A 194 -16.90 12.25 24.97
C GLY A 194 -17.95 11.90 23.93
#